data_AF-A0A661Y8P4-F1
#
_entry.id   AF-A0A661Y8P4-F1
#
_cell.length_a   1.000
_cell.length_b   1.000
_cell.length_c   1.000
_cell.angle_alpha   90.00
_cell.angle_beta   90.00
_cell.angle_gamma   90.00
#
_symmetry.space_group_name_H-M   'P 1'
#
loop_
_entity.id
_entity.type
_entity.pdbx_description
1 polymer ?
#
loop_
_entity_poly.entity_id
_entity_poly.type
_entity_poly.pdbx_seq_one_letter_code
_entity_poly.pdbx_strand_id
1 'polypeptide(L)'
;MSFTFFTSVVEGDARSYAYDEETYTIAERLAGGDELKEAFLVDSIAKAREEYYLHNEAGVYNILIRKYSYQEAKERELNLGLDLKGGMNVILEVKVGDIVNALSGYNEDPLFRSVMKETYARQRYSSKDFVTLFGETWEELAPGQNLSSYFT
;
A
#
# COMPACT_ATOMS: atom_id res chain seq x y z
N MET A 1 7.18 -3.91 10.91
CA MET A 1 6.59 -3.59 12.23
C MET A 1 7.35 -2.54 13.03
N SER A 2 8.66 -2.31 12.83
CA SER A 2 9.42 -1.31 13.60
C SER A 2 9.28 0.13 13.09
N PHE A 3 9.25 0.35 11.76
CA PHE A 3 9.20 1.70 11.18
C PHE A 3 7.87 2.41 11.42
N THR A 4 6.73 1.74 11.16
CA THR A 4 5.38 2.29 11.39
C THR A 4 5.11 2.69 12.84
N PHE A 5 5.66 1.95 13.81
CA PHE A 5 5.53 2.31 15.21
C PHE A 5 6.36 3.54 15.57
N PHE A 6 7.58 3.65 15.04
CA PHE A 6 8.41 4.82 15.27
C PHE A 6 7.82 6.06 14.62
N THR A 7 7.40 5.98 13.35
CA THR A 7 6.79 7.11 12.64
C THR A 7 5.51 7.57 13.34
N SER A 8 4.67 6.66 13.83
CA SER A 8 3.45 7.03 14.56
C SER A 8 3.72 7.68 15.92
N VAL A 9 4.76 7.25 16.65
CA VAL A 9 5.18 7.88 17.91
C VAL A 9 5.69 9.30 17.65
N VAL A 10 6.60 9.47 16.69
CA VAL A 10 7.16 10.79 16.36
C VAL A 10 6.09 11.75 15.84
N GLU A 11 5.14 11.26 15.04
CA GLU A 11 4.00 12.07 14.58
C GLU A 11 3.07 12.47 15.74
N GLY A 12 2.90 11.61 16.74
CA GLY A 12 2.16 11.93 17.96
C GLY A 12 2.83 13.01 18.80
N ASP A 13 4.16 12.93 18.94
CA ASP A 13 4.97 13.91 19.67
C ASP A 13 4.97 15.26 18.92
N ALA A 14 5.14 15.24 17.60
CA ALA A 14 5.10 16.43 16.75
C ALA A 14 3.74 17.14 16.84
N ARG A 15 2.64 16.38 16.86
CA ARG A 15 1.29 16.92 17.03
C ARG A 15 1.12 17.57 18.41
N SER A 16 1.62 16.93 19.46
CA SER A 16 1.55 17.48 20.81
C SER A 16 2.33 18.80 20.92
N TYR A 17 3.49 18.90 20.26
CA TYR A 17 4.27 20.13 20.16
C TYR A 17 3.59 21.22 19.32
N ALA A 18 2.88 20.83 18.27
CA ALA A 18 2.17 21.75 17.37
C ALA A 18 0.94 22.39 18.02
N TYR A 19 0.18 21.62 18.81
CA TYR A 19 -1.04 22.07 19.50
C TYR A 19 -0.78 22.50 20.95
N ASP A 20 0.34 23.15 21.20
CA ASP A 20 0.68 23.72 22.50
C ASP A 20 -0.11 25.01 22.80
N GLU A 21 -0.20 25.41 24.08
CA GLU A 21 -0.89 26.63 24.52
C GLU A 21 -0.34 27.89 23.81
N GLU A 22 0.95 27.91 23.45
CA GLU A 22 1.54 28.97 22.65
C GLU A 22 0.87 29.15 21.28
N THR A 23 0.49 28.05 20.62
CA THR A 23 -0.13 28.11 19.29
C THR A 23 -1.48 28.81 19.36
N TYR A 24 -2.28 28.50 20.38
CA TYR A 24 -3.58 29.11 20.59
C TYR A 24 -3.45 30.59 20.96
N THR A 25 -2.53 30.96 21.85
CA THR A 25 -2.31 32.37 22.22
C THR A 25 -1.81 33.22 21.06
N ILE A 26 -0.95 32.66 20.19
CA ILE A 26 -0.50 33.35 18.98
C ILE A 26 -1.66 33.51 17.99
N ALA A 27 -2.47 32.47 17.79
CA ALA A 27 -3.61 32.51 16.89
C ALA A 27 -4.68 33.50 17.36
N GLU A 28 -5.02 33.51 18.65
CA GLU A 28 -5.99 34.44 19.26
C GLU A 28 -5.53 35.89 19.07
N ARG A 29 -4.25 36.17 19.34
CA ARG A 29 -3.64 37.50 19.14
C ARG A 29 -3.72 37.97 17.67
N LEU A 30 -3.55 37.05 16.73
CA LEU A 30 -3.57 37.35 15.30
C LEU A 30 -5.00 37.42 14.72
N ALA A 31 -5.94 36.69 15.30
CA ALA A 31 -7.33 36.62 14.85
C ALA A 31 -8.15 37.86 15.23
N GLY A 32 -7.79 38.54 16.32
CA GLY A 32 -8.46 39.78 16.75
C GLY A 32 -9.94 39.60 17.10
N GLY A 33 -10.31 38.41 17.60
CA GLY A 33 -11.68 38.06 18.01
C GLY A 33 -12.58 37.46 16.92
N ASP A 34 -12.04 37.18 15.73
CA ASP A 34 -12.75 36.46 14.67
C ASP A 34 -12.51 34.94 14.78
N GLU A 35 -13.53 34.21 15.25
CA GLU A 35 -13.48 32.78 15.55
C GLU A 35 -13.11 31.90 14.34
N LEU A 36 -13.57 32.27 13.14
CA LEU A 36 -13.24 31.53 11.91
C LEU A 36 -11.78 31.73 11.51
N LYS A 37 -11.26 32.95 11.68
CA LYS A 37 -9.84 33.23 11.43
C LYS A 37 -8.95 32.57 12.47
N GLU A 38 -9.38 32.53 13.73
CA GLU A 38 -8.66 31.87 14.81
C GLU A 38 -8.46 30.38 14.51
N ALA A 39 -9.55 29.66 14.19
CA ALA A 39 -9.46 28.24 13.85
C ALA A 39 -8.52 27.97 12.66
N PHE A 40 -8.57 28.82 11.63
CA PHE A 40 -7.68 28.73 10.48
C PHE A 40 -6.21 29.01 10.85
N LEU A 41 -5.96 30.02 11.69
CA LEU A 41 -4.62 30.38 12.14
C LEU A 41 -4.01 29.31 13.06
N VAL A 42 -4.80 28.72 13.96
CA VAL A 42 -4.36 27.58 14.77
C VAL A 42 -3.91 26.43 13.88
N ASP A 43 -4.72 26.03 12.91
CA ASP A 43 -4.36 24.94 11.98
C ASP A 43 -3.09 25.27 11.18
N SER A 44 -2.98 26.51 10.67
CA SER A 44 -1.80 26.94 9.91
C SER A 44 -0.52 26.99 10.75
N ILE A 45 -0.60 27.50 11.98
CA ILE A 45 0.56 27.62 12.89
C ILE A 45 0.96 26.24 13.39
N ALA A 46 -0.02 25.41 13.77
CA ALA A 46 0.21 24.03 14.19
C ALA A 46 0.94 23.25 13.09
N LYS A 47 0.47 23.31 11.84
CA LYS A 47 1.16 22.65 10.70
C LYS A 47 2.61 23.09 10.54
N ALA A 48 2.89 24.39 10.61
CA ALA A 48 4.25 24.90 10.49
C ALA A 48 5.15 24.43 11.64
N ARG A 49 4.63 24.39 12.87
CA ARG A 49 5.35 23.89 14.06
C ARG A 49 5.57 22.38 13.99
N GLU A 50 4.59 21.63 13.50
CA GLU A 50 4.68 20.19 13.28
C GLU A 50 5.81 19.87 12.28
N GLU A 51 5.82 20.54 11.12
CA GLU A 51 6.88 20.38 10.12
C GLU A 51 8.26 20.73 10.68
N TYR A 52 8.36 21.81 11.46
CA TYR A 52 9.60 22.20 12.11
C TYR A 52 10.12 21.11 13.05
N TYR A 53 9.24 20.54 13.90
CA TYR A 53 9.60 19.45 14.80
C TYR A 53 10.07 18.22 14.02
N LEU A 54 9.32 17.82 12.99
CA LEU A 54 9.64 16.66 12.15
C LEU A 54 10.99 16.77 11.44
N HIS A 55 11.44 17.99 11.13
CA HIS A 55 12.71 18.23 10.43
C HIS A 55 13.90 18.45 11.36
N ASN A 56 13.70 19.08 12.52
CA ASN A 56 14.79 19.52 13.39
C ASN A 56 14.91 18.71 14.69
N GLU A 57 13.78 18.25 15.25
CA GLU A 57 13.72 17.64 16.58
C GLU A 57 13.37 16.15 16.54
N ALA A 58 12.83 15.67 15.42
CA ALA A 58 12.59 14.26 15.21
C ALA A 58 13.91 13.48 15.34
N GLY A 59 14.06 12.83 16.49
CA GLY A 59 15.26 12.11 16.85
C GLY A 59 15.60 10.99 15.88
N VAL A 60 16.79 10.43 16.07
CA VAL A 60 17.29 9.34 15.23
C VAL A 60 16.86 8.00 15.82
N TYR A 61 16.09 7.23 15.07
CA TYR A 61 15.66 5.90 15.49
C TYR A 61 16.74 4.86 15.21
N ASN A 62 17.15 4.10 16.23
CA ASN A 62 18.10 3.02 16.04
C ASN A 62 17.38 1.68 15.93
N ILE A 63 17.46 1.04 14.77
CA ILE A 63 17.02 -0.34 14.59
C ILE A 63 18.25 -1.22 14.53
N LEU A 64 18.57 -1.81 15.69
CA LEU A 64 19.67 -2.75 15.95
C LEU A 64 21.06 -2.26 15.53
N ILE A 65 21.31 -2.18 14.22
CA ILE A 65 22.62 -1.92 13.59
C ILE A 65 22.64 -0.57 12.87
N ARG A 66 21.48 0.00 12.52
CA ARG A 66 21.40 1.24 11.76
C ARG A 66 20.46 2.25 12.38
N LYS A 67 20.96 3.48 12.41
CA LYS A 67 20.25 4.71 12.75
C LYS A 67 19.51 5.24 11.52
N TYR A 68 18.26 5.64 11.69
CA TYR A 68 17.38 6.19 10.66
C TYR A 68 16.79 7.51 11.14
N SER A 69 16.77 8.52 10.27
CA SER A 69 15.98 9.73 10.51
C SER A 69 14.49 9.45 10.30
N TYR A 70 13.62 10.36 10.75
CA TYR A 70 12.19 10.29 10.49
C TYR A 70 11.88 10.20 8.98
N GLN A 71 12.52 11.02 8.16
CA GLN A 71 12.34 11.00 6.70
C GLN A 71 12.70 9.65 6.10
N GLU A 72 13.85 9.07 6.48
CA GLU A 72 14.26 7.75 5.99
C GLU A 72 13.32 6.63 6.47
N ALA A 73 12.83 6.72 7.72
CA ALA A 73 11.87 5.77 8.26
C ALA A 73 10.52 5.85 7.50
N LYS A 74 10.06 7.05 7.17
CA LYS A 74 8.81 7.30 6.43
C LYS A 74 8.91 6.84 4.98
N GLU A 75 10.03 7.11 4.30
CA GLU A 75 10.27 6.64 2.95
C GLU A 75 10.32 5.10 2.88
N ARG A 76 10.94 4.45 3.87
CA ARG A 76 10.94 2.99 3.96
C ARG A 76 9.57 2.43 4.29
N GLU A 77 8.80 3.10 5.15
CA GLU A 77 7.41 2.74 5.41
C GLU A 77 6.57 2.80 4.13
N LEU A 78 6.72 3.86 3.33
CA LEU A 78 6.05 4.00 2.04
C LEU A 78 6.47 2.92 1.05
N ASN A 79 7.77 2.65 0.93
CA ASN A 79 8.28 1.58 0.05
C ASN A 79 7.82 0.19 0.50
N LEU A 80 7.83 -0.10 1.80
CA LEU A 80 7.32 -1.37 2.34
C LEU A 80 5.80 -1.46 2.21
N GLY A 81 5.07 -0.36 2.38
CA GLY A 81 3.63 -0.30 2.16
C GLY A 81 3.25 -0.52 0.70
N LEU A 82 4.04 0.04 -0.23
CA LEU A 82 3.93 -0.20 -1.67
C LEU A 82 4.36 -1.63 -2.02
N ASP A 83 5.39 -2.20 -1.42
CA ASP A 83 5.82 -3.58 -1.65
C ASP A 83 4.80 -4.59 -1.09
N LEU A 84 4.24 -4.34 0.09
CA LEU A 84 3.18 -5.18 0.65
C LEU A 84 1.86 -5.07 -0.11
N LYS A 85 1.60 -3.95 -0.80
CA LYS A 85 0.42 -3.78 -1.68
C LYS A 85 0.70 -4.08 -3.15
N GLY A 86 1.95 -4.05 -3.59
CA GLY A 86 2.39 -4.06 -4.99
C GLY A 86 3.32 -5.23 -5.34
N GLY A 87 3.80 -5.96 -4.34
CA GLY A 87 4.55 -7.22 -4.47
C GLY A 87 3.68 -8.40 -4.90
N MET A 88 2.38 -8.18 -4.99
CA MET A 88 1.47 -9.05 -5.73
C MET A 88 0.79 -8.15 -6.76
N ASN A 89 1.27 -8.21 -7.99
CA ASN A 89 0.73 -7.50 -9.15
C ASN A 89 -0.65 -8.07 -9.56
N VAL A 90 -1.55 -8.22 -8.58
CA VAL A 90 -2.85 -8.90 -8.68
C VAL A 90 -3.71 -8.26 -9.76
N ILE A 91 -3.55 -6.96 -10.00
CA ILE A 91 -4.36 -6.23 -10.96
C ILE A 91 -3.97 -6.54 -12.41
N LEU A 92 -2.68 -6.71 -12.72
CA LEU A 92 -2.28 -7.08 -14.10
C LEU A 92 -2.52 -8.55 -14.37
N GLU A 93 -2.24 -9.43 -13.41
CA GLU A 93 -2.34 -10.86 -13.67
C GLU A 93 -3.79 -11.36 -13.74
N VAL A 94 -4.75 -10.76 -13.01
CA VAL A 94 -6.19 -11.07 -13.19
C VAL A 94 -6.65 -10.78 -14.62
N LYS A 95 -6.12 -9.74 -15.27
CA LYS A 95 -6.43 -9.41 -16.67
C LYS A 95 -5.88 -10.44 -17.66
N VAL A 96 -4.79 -11.14 -17.32
CA VAL A 96 -4.23 -12.19 -18.20
C VAL A 96 -5.19 -13.37 -18.30
N GLY A 97 -5.82 -13.78 -17.18
CA GLY A 97 -6.83 -14.83 -17.21
C GLY A 97 -8.08 -14.45 -18.02
N ASP A 98 -8.48 -13.17 -18.01
CA ASP A 98 -9.57 -12.70 -18.88
C ASP A 98 -9.21 -12.79 -20.37
N ILE A 99 -7.94 -12.53 -20.72
CA ILE A 99 -7.45 -12.70 -22.10
C ILE A 99 -7.45 -14.19 -22.48
N VAL A 100 -6.99 -15.08 -21.60
CA VAL A 100 -7.04 -16.54 -21.84
C VAL A 100 -8.48 -17.00 -22.07
N ASN A 101 -9.43 -16.49 -21.29
CA ASN A 101 -10.85 -16.80 -21.45
C ASN A 101 -11.44 -16.20 -22.75
N ALA A 102 -11.00 -15.00 -23.16
CA ALA A 102 -11.43 -14.40 -24.41
C ALA A 102 -10.86 -15.15 -25.63
N LEU A 103 -9.60 -15.59 -25.57
CA LEU A 103 -8.95 -16.38 -26.61
C LEU A 103 -9.57 -17.78 -26.76
N SER A 104 -10.17 -18.33 -25.71
CA SER A 104 -10.94 -19.58 -25.80
C SER A 104 -12.35 -19.37 -26.38
N GLY A 105 -12.72 -18.13 -26.73
CA GLY A 105 -14.06 -17.78 -27.19
C GLY A 105 -15.10 -17.83 -26.07
N TYR A 106 -14.71 -17.57 -24.82
CA TYR A 106 -15.55 -17.73 -23.63
C TYR A 106 -16.07 -19.17 -23.46
N ASN A 107 -15.17 -20.15 -23.60
CA ASN A 107 -15.52 -21.55 -23.58
C ASN A 107 -16.29 -21.93 -22.28
N GLU A 108 -17.45 -22.57 -22.45
CA GLU A 108 -18.30 -22.99 -21.34
C GLU A 108 -18.00 -24.40 -20.83
N ASP A 109 -16.99 -25.08 -21.41
CA ASP A 109 -16.63 -26.43 -21.03
C ASP A 109 -16.34 -26.53 -19.51
N PRO A 110 -16.97 -27.49 -18.79
CA PRO A 110 -16.78 -27.65 -17.36
C PRO A 110 -15.32 -27.89 -16.94
N LEU A 111 -14.53 -28.58 -17.76
CA LEU A 111 -13.11 -28.84 -17.53
C LEU A 111 -12.32 -27.53 -17.63
N PHE A 112 -12.51 -26.76 -18.71
CA PHE A 112 -11.83 -25.47 -18.90
C PHE A 112 -12.16 -24.49 -17.77
N ARG A 113 -13.44 -24.38 -17.38
CA ARG A 113 -13.85 -23.53 -16.26
C ARG A 113 -13.27 -23.99 -14.92
N SER A 114 -13.17 -25.29 -14.71
CA SER A 114 -12.55 -25.85 -13.50
C SER A 114 -11.05 -25.56 -13.44
N VAL A 115 -10.34 -25.69 -14.56
CA VAL A 115 -8.92 -25.30 -14.67
C VAL A 115 -8.75 -23.82 -14.37
N MET A 116 -9.50 -22.93 -15.04
CA MET A 116 -9.42 -21.48 -14.80
C MET A 116 -9.66 -21.13 -13.33
N LYS A 117 -10.68 -21.72 -12.71
CA LYS A 117 -10.99 -21.50 -11.29
C LYS A 117 -9.85 -21.95 -10.37
N GLU A 118 -9.29 -23.13 -10.62
CA GLU A 118 -8.18 -23.66 -9.84
C GLU A 118 -6.89 -22.84 -10.04
N THR A 119 -6.61 -22.41 -11.26
CA THR A 119 -5.49 -21.50 -11.56
C THR A 119 -5.61 -20.19 -10.79
N TYR A 120 -6.79 -19.54 -10.78
CA TYR A 120 -7.02 -18.33 -9.98
C TYR A 120 -6.88 -18.58 -8.47
N ALA A 121 -7.25 -19.77 -7.98
CA ALA A 121 -7.06 -20.12 -6.58
C ALA A 121 -5.57 -20.27 -6.23
N ARG A 122 -4.80 -20.95 -7.07
CA ARG A 122 -3.34 -21.16 -6.90
C ARG A 122 -2.56 -19.87 -7.01
N GLN A 123 -2.96 -18.98 -7.91
CA GLN A 123 -2.32 -17.69 -8.10
C GLN A 123 -2.35 -16.81 -6.83
N ARG A 124 -3.38 -16.94 -5.99
CA ARG A 124 -3.45 -16.19 -4.71
C ARG A 124 -2.33 -16.55 -3.73
N TYR A 125 -1.72 -17.73 -3.89
CA TYR A 125 -0.70 -18.26 -3.00
C TYR A 125 0.66 -18.46 -3.69
N SER A 126 0.75 -18.16 -4.98
CA SER A 126 1.92 -18.42 -5.82
C SER A 126 2.40 -17.12 -6.46
N SER A 127 3.72 -16.94 -6.53
CA SER A 127 4.37 -15.84 -7.25
C SER A 127 4.66 -16.16 -8.72
N LYS A 128 4.19 -17.31 -9.22
CA LYS A 128 4.33 -17.71 -10.62
C LYS A 128 3.33 -16.97 -11.51
N ASP A 129 3.73 -16.68 -12.74
CA ASP A 129 2.87 -16.09 -13.76
C ASP A 129 1.61 -16.94 -14.03
N PHE A 130 0.50 -16.26 -14.34
CA PHE A 130 -0.79 -16.90 -14.60
C PHE A 130 -0.72 -17.95 -15.71
N VAL A 131 -0.01 -17.68 -16.82
CA VAL A 131 0.09 -18.60 -17.95
C VAL A 131 0.82 -19.88 -17.55
N THR A 132 1.87 -19.75 -16.74
CA THR A 132 2.62 -20.88 -16.19
C THR A 132 1.74 -21.72 -15.27
N LEU A 133 1.03 -21.08 -14.35
CA LEU A 133 0.10 -21.77 -13.44
C LEU A 133 -1.06 -22.44 -14.18
N PHE A 134 -1.56 -21.81 -15.23
CA PHE A 134 -2.61 -22.36 -16.08
C PHE A 134 -2.13 -23.64 -16.79
N GLY A 135 -0.93 -23.62 -17.37
CA GLY A 135 -0.31 -24.81 -17.97
C GLY A 135 -0.14 -25.95 -16.97
N GLU A 136 0.40 -25.67 -15.78
CA GLU A 136 0.56 -26.67 -14.71
C GLU A 136 -0.81 -27.25 -14.27
N THR A 137 -1.80 -26.38 -14.08
CA THR A 137 -3.16 -26.80 -13.68
C THR A 137 -3.85 -27.62 -14.77
N TRP A 138 -3.61 -27.29 -16.04
CA TRP A 138 -4.14 -28.02 -17.18
C TRP A 138 -3.56 -29.43 -17.27
N GLU A 139 -2.25 -29.58 -17.12
CA GLU A 139 -1.60 -30.90 -17.13
C GLU A 139 -2.11 -31.80 -15.99
N GLU A 140 -2.42 -31.22 -14.83
CA GLU A 140 -2.96 -31.96 -13.68
C GLU A 140 -4.44 -32.36 -13.86
N LEU A 141 -5.30 -31.47 -14.34
CA LEU A 141 -6.74 -31.72 -14.42
C LEU A 141 -7.19 -32.33 -15.75
N ALA A 142 -6.42 -32.12 -16.82
CA ALA A 142 -6.73 -32.58 -18.18
C ALA A 142 -5.58 -33.41 -18.78
N PRO A 143 -5.12 -34.49 -18.12
CA PRO A 143 -3.98 -35.27 -18.60
C PRO A 143 -4.26 -35.85 -19.98
N GLY A 144 -3.40 -35.55 -20.95
CA GLY A 144 -3.49 -36.05 -22.31
C GLY A 144 -4.53 -35.35 -23.22
N GLN A 145 -5.21 -34.30 -22.74
CA GLN A 145 -6.05 -33.47 -23.61
C GLN A 145 -5.25 -32.38 -24.29
N ASN A 146 -5.51 -32.18 -25.59
CA ASN A 146 -4.84 -31.15 -26.34
C ASN A 146 -5.43 -29.77 -26.01
N LEU A 147 -4.62 -28.92 -25.38
CA LEU A 147 -4.99 -27.55 -25.01
C LEU A 147 -5.42 -26.73 -26.24
N SER A 148 -4.80 -26.95 -27.41
CA SER A 148 -5.11 -26.19 -28.62
C SER A 148 -6.55 -26.36 -29.12
N SER A 149 -7.23 -27.45 -28.74
CA SER A 149 -8.64 -27.65 -29.10
C SER A 149 -9.59 -26.63 -28.45
N TYR A 150 -9.13 -25.94 -27.40
CA TYR A 150 -9.92 -24.98 -26.63
C TYR A 150 -9.67 -23.53 -27.01
N PHE A 151 -8.69 -23.25 -27.88
CA PHE A 151 -8.37 -21.91 -28.37
C PHE A 151 -8.61 -21.86 -29.87
N THR A 152 -9.33 -20.84 -30.34
CA THR A 152 -9.67 -20.65 -31.77
C THR A 152 -8.91 -19.49 -32.37
#